data_AF-A0A090QK56-F1
#
_entry.id   AF-A0A090QK56-F1
#
_cell.length_a   1.000
_cell.length_b   1.000
_cell.length_c   1.000
_cell.angle_alpha   90.00
_cell.angle_beta   90.00
_cell.angle_gamma   90.00
#
_symmetry.space_group_name_H-M   'P 1'
#
loop_
_entity.id
_entity.type
_entity.pdbx_description
1 polymer ?
#
loop_
_entity_poly.entity_id
_entity_poly.type
_entity_poly.pdbx_seq_one_letter_code
_entity_poly.pdbx_strand_id
1 'polypeptide(L)' 'MRGGYDGAVLSQKGLPCPNIFTGAHNFHSIYEYLPVPSLEAASAVVVDVIRITAERAAR' A
#
# COMPACT_ATOMS: atom_id res chain seq x y z
N MET A 1 -4.14 -4.76 10.50
CA MET A 1 -5.02 -3.94 11.37
C MET A 1 -6.35 -4.64 11.55
N ARG A 2 -6.93 -4.65 12.76
CA ARG A 2 -8.32 -5.06 13.01
C ARG A 2 -9.10 -3.81 13.40
N GLY A 3 -9.72 -3.15 12.42
CA GLY A 3 -10.37 -1.84 12.58
C GLY A 3 -10.59 -1.13 11.23
N GLY A 4 -11.14 0.07 11.28
CA GLY A 4 -11.35 0.92 10.11
C GLY A 4 -10.05 1.57 9.62
N TYR A 5 -9.95 1.75 8.31
CA TYR A 5 -8.94 2.56 7.63
C TYR A 5 -9.59 3.12 6.36
N ASP A 6 -9.02 4.17 5.77
CA ASP A 6 -9.63 4.87 4.62
C ASP A 6 -9.97 3.91 3.48
N GLY A 7 -9.07 2.96 3.17
CA GLY A 7 -9.32 1.96 2.14
C GLY A 7 -10.50 1.03 2.42
N ALA A 8 -10.81 0.71 3.68
CA ALA A 8 -12.03 -0.03 4.01
C ALA A 8 -13.29 0.80 3.73
N VAL A 9 -13.28 2.09 4.07
CA VAL A 9 -14.41 3.00 3.80
C VAL A 9 -14.58 3.23 2.30
N LEU A 10 -13.48 3.43 1.56
CA LEU A 10 -13.50 3.57 0.10
C LEU A 10 -14.01 2.29 -0.57
N SER A 11 -13.57 1.12 -0.09
CA SER A 11 -14.04 -0.17 -0.61
C SER A 11 -15.53 -0.36 -0.38
N GLN A 12 -16.07 0.04 0.78
CA GLN A 12 -17.52 0.05 1.03
C GLN A 12 -18.30 0.98 0.09
N LYS A 13 -17.66 2.03 -0.42
CA LYS A 13 -18.24 2.99 -1.38
C LYS A 13 -18.06 2.56 -2.84
N GLY A 14 -17.59 1.34 -3.10
CA GLY A 14 -17.43 0.80 -4.45
C GLY A 14 -16.09 1.11 -5.13
N LEU A 15 -15.12 1.64 -4.38
CA LEU A 15 -13.74 1.81 -4.86
C LEU A 15 -12.82 0.80 -4.15
N PRO A 16 -12.52 -0.37 -4.75
CA PRO A 16 -11.62 -1.35 -4.16
C PRO A 16 -10.27 -0.69 -3.83
N CYS A 17 -9.92 -0.68 -2.55
CA CYS A 17 -8.73 0.02 -2.06
C CYS A 17 -7.94 -0.93 -1.14
N PRO A 18 -7.16 -1.86 -1.71
CA PRO A 18 -6.32 -2.76 -0.93
C PRO A 18 -5.20 -1.98 -0.25
N ASN A 19 -4.88 -2.36 0.99
CA ASN A 19 -3.75 -1.81 1.72
C ASN A 19 -2.49 -2.62 1.44
N ILE A 20 -1.38 -1.94 1.15
CA ILE A 20 -0.06 -2.55 0.93
C ILE A 20 0.94 -2.03 1.97
N PHE A 21 2.03 -2.75 2.15
CA PHE A 21 3.06 -2.35 3.13
C PHE A 21 3.83 -1.11 2.66
N THR A 22 4.31 -0.31 3.61
CA THR A 22 5.27 0.78 3.35
C THR A 22 6.70 0.41 3.75
N GLY A 23 6.85 -0.64 4.56
CA GLY A 23 8.13 -1.05 5.15
C GLY A 23 8.47 -0.38 6.48
N ALA A 24 7.62 0.53 6.98
CA ALA A 24 7.86 1.25 8.22
C ALA A 24 7.48 0.44 9.47
N HIS A 25 8.09 0.81 10.59
CA HIS A 25 7.95 0.15 11.88
C HIS A 25 7.62 1.16 12.99
N ASN A 26 6.99 0.68 14.06
CA ASN A 26 6.68 1.45 15.27
C ASN A 26 5.87 2.73 15.02
N PHE A 27 4.88 2.67 14.12
CA PHE A 27 3.99 3.79 13.84
C PHE A 27 3.43 4.43 15.13
N HIS A 28 3.46 5.76 15.18
CA HIS A 28 3.02 6.58 16.31
C HIS A 28 3.89 6.48 17.58
N SER A 29 5.13 5.96 17.45
CA SER A 29 6.13 5.95 18.52
C SER A 29 7.21 7.01 18.29
N ILE A 30 7.91 7.44 19.34
CA ILE A 30 9.15 8.22 19.21
C ILE A 30 10.28 7.42 18.53
N TYR A 31 10.12 6.09 18.45
CA TYR A 31 11.02 5.17 17.77
C TYR A 31 10.48 4.73 16.40
N GLU A 32 9.61 5.54 15.78
CA GLU A 32 9.13 5.31 14.42
C GLU A 32 10.28 5.43 13.42
N TYR A 33 10.42 4.45 12.53
CA TYR A 33 11.45 4.46 11.50
C TYR A 33 11.03 3.69 10.27
N LEU A 34 11.69 4.00 9.15
CA LEU A 34 11.49 3.35 7.86
C LEU A 34 12.85 2.97 7.26
N PRO A 35 13.18 1.67 7.19
CA PRO A 35 14.36 1.21 6.47
C PRO A 35 14.27 1.56 4.98
N VAL A 36 15.32 2.17 4.45
CA VAL A 36 15.39 2.53 3.02
C VAL A 36 15.19 1.33 2.09
N PRO A 37 15.81 0.15 2.31
CA PRO A 37 15.57 -1.00 1.45
C PRO A 37 14.10 -1.47 1.44
N SER A 38 13.40 -1.33 2.58
CA SER A 38 11.98 -1.68 2.67
C SER A 38 11.09 -0.68 1.91
N LEU A 39 11.45 0.60 1.92
CA LEU A 39 10.78 1.64 1.13
C LEU A 39 10.98 1.39 -0.38
N GLU A 40 12.20 1.06 -0.81
CA GLU A 40 12.50 0.71 -2.20
C GLU A 40 11.69 -0.50 -2.66
N ALA A 41 11.60 -1.55 -1.82
CA ALA A 41 10.77 -2.72 -2.10
C ALA A 41 9.27 -2.37 -2.21
N ALA A 42 8.75 -1.53 -1.32
CA ALA A 42 7.36 -1.06 -1.39
C ALA A 42 7.08 -0.27 -2.68
N SER A 43 8.03 0.60 -3.08
CA SER A 43 7.96 1.35 -4.33
C SER A 43 7.93 0.42 -5.56
N ALA A 44 8.80 -0.58 -5.60
CA ALA A 44 8.83 -1.56 -6.68
C ALA A 44 7.49 -2.29 -6.82
N VAL A 45 6.88 -2.69 -5.70
CA VAL A 45 5.54 -3.33 -5.70
C VAL A 45 4.48 -2.41 -6.30
N VAL A 46 4.47 -1.11 -5.95
CA VAL A 46 3.50 -0.15 -6.52
C VAL A 46 3.66 -0.05 -8.04
N VAL A 47 4.91 0.09 -8.51
CA VAL A 47 5.21 0.18 -9.94
C VAL A 47 4.75 -1.08 -10.68
N ASP A 48 5.02 -2.26 -10.12
CA ASP A 48 4.59 -3.53 -10.71
C ASP A 48 3.07 -3.68 -10.75
N VAL A 49 2.36 -3.28 -9.70
CA VAL A 49 0.89 -3.28 -9.69
C VAL A 49 0.32 -2.40 -10.80
N ILE A 50 0.86 -1.18 -10.96
CA ILE A 50 0.44 -0.26 -12.02
C ILE A 50 0.72 -0.88 -13.40
N ARG A 51 1.93 -1.40 -13.62
CA ARG A 51 2.33 -2.02 -14.88
C ARG A 51 1.42 -3.19 -15.26
N ILE A 52 1.23 -4.14 -14.34
CA ILE A 52 0.36 -5.32 -14.55
C ILE A 52 -1.08 -4.91 -14.83
N THR A 53 -1.58 -3.88 -14.13
CA THR A 53 -2.95 -3.38 -14.32
C THR A 53 -3.12 -2.73 -15.69
N ALA A 54 -2.15 -1.92 -16.12
CA ALA A 54 -2.14 -1.31 -17.45
C ALA A 54 -2.09 -2.37 -18.57
N GLU A 55 -1.22 -3.38 -18.43
CA GLU A 55 -1.13 -4.51 -19.36
C GLU A 55 -2.44 -5.32 -19.46
N ARG A 56 -3.17 -5.46 -18.34
CA ARG A 56 -4.48 -6.13 -18.32
C ARG A 56 -5.58 -5.29 -18.95
N ALA A 57 -5.56 -3.98 -18.76
CA ALA A 57 -6.55 -3.06 -19.32
C ALA A 57 -6.39 -2.84 -20.83
N ALA A 58 -5.17 -3.01 -21.36
CA ALA A 58 -4.88 -2.92 -22.79
C ALA A 58 -5.25 -4.19 -23.59
N ARG A 59 -5.69 -5.25 -22.92
CA ARG A 59 -6.21 -6.50 -23.53
C ARG A 59 -7.72 -6.44 -23.63
#